data_AF-A0AAN8ZFM5-F1
#
_entry.id   AF-A0AAN8ZFM5-F1
#
_cell.length_a   1.000
_cell.length_b   1.000
_cell.length_c   1.000
_cell.angle_alpha   90.00
_cell.angle_beta   90.00
_cell.angle_gamma   90.00
#
_symmetry.space_group_name_H-M   'P 1'
#
loop_
_entity.id
_entity.type
_entity.pdbx_description
1 polymer ?
#
loop_
_entity_poly.entity_id
_entity_poly.type
_entity_poly.pdbx_seq_one_letter_code
_entity_poly.pdbx_strand_id
1 'polypeptide(L)'
;MRVLLLLPIAVVTVFVSAAARDTPDECVYTLYVKTGSIIKAGTDAQIGVTLGDASGRSVWVPDLRPWGLMDSKHDYFERGNVDIFSGRGRCIDRQICRLNISSDGSGSHPGWYCDYVEVTSTGPHRRCGQSIFYVDRWLSLDAPPYQLSAILDGCKRYDGPPRHGNYHGPLVVSEEGSGPAW
;
A
#
# COMPACT_ATOMS: atom_id res chain seq x y z
N MET A 1 55.03 -12.52 -61.37
CA MET A 1 54.34 -11.60 -60.43
C MET A 1 52.94 -12.12 -60.19
N ARG A 2 52.62 -12.56 -58.96
CA ARG A 2 51.25 -12.95 -58.56
C ARG A 2 50.70 -11.84 -57.67
N VAL A 3 49.64 -11.17 -58.13
CA VAL A 3 48.93 -10.15 -57.35
C VAL A 3 47.87 -10.88 -56.52
N LEU A 4 48.06 -10.95 -55.20
CA LEU A 4 47.01 -11.38 -54.29
C LEU A 4 46.06 -10.19 -54.05
N LEU A 5 44.82 -10.31 -54.52
CA LEU A 5 43.74 -9.39 -54.18
C LEU A 5 43.18 -9.79 -52.81
N LEU A 6 43.43 -8.97 -51.79
CA LEU A 6 42.77 -9.09 -50.49
C LEU A 6 41.40 -8.40 -50.57
N LEU A 7 40.33 -9.20 -50.54
CA LEU A 7 38.96 -8.68 -50.45
C LEU A 7 38.71 -8.14 -49.02
N PRO A 8 38.10 -6.95 -48.86
CA PRO A 8 37.82 -6.41 -47.55
C PRO A 8 36.72 -7.23 -46.88
N ILE A 9 37.04 -7.83 -45.74
CA ILE A 9 36.07 -8.51 -44.88
C ILE A 9 35.09 -7.42 -44.40
N ALA A 10 33.87 -7.44 -44.92
CA ALA A 10 32.80 -6.57 -44.46
C ALA A 10 32.54 -6.87 -42.97
N VAL A 11 32.97 -5.97 -42.09
CA VAL A 11 32.67 -6.03 -40.66
C VAL A 11 31.19 -5.66 -40.50
N VAL A 12 30.34 -6.67 -40.51
CA VAL A 12 28.90 -6.51 -40.23
C VAL A 12 28.76 -6.23 -38.74
N THR A 13 28.53 -4.97 -38.40
CA THR A 13 28.21 -4.56 -37.03
C THR A 13 26.82 -5.05 -36.68
N VAL A 14 26.75 -6.13 -35.90
CA VAL A 14 25.50 -6.63 -35.32
C VAL A 14 25.12 -5.66 -34.21
N PHE A 15 24.20 -4.74 -34.50
CA PHE A 15 23.55 -3.94 -33.47
C PHE A 15 22.61 -4.86 -32.68
N VAL A 16 23.10 -5.36 -31.54
CA VAL A 16 22.25 -6.05 -30.56
C VAL A 16 21.36 -4.98 -29.92
N SER A 17 20.13 -4.86 -30.41
CA SER A 17 19.11 -4.03 -29.76
C SER A 17 18.80 -4.66 -28.41
N ALA A 18 19.18 -3.99 -27.32
CA ALA A 18 18.67 -4.33 -26.01
C ALA A 18 17.17 -4.00 -26.01
N ALA A 19 16.32 -5.01 -26.19
CA ALA A 19 14.89 -4.86 -25.92
C ALA A 19 14.77 -4.42 -24.46
N ALA A 20 14.14 -3.26 -24.24
CA ALA A 20 13.80 -2.81 -22.90
C ALA A 20 13.03 -3.95 -22.23
N ARG A 21 13.59 -4.49 -21.14
CA ARG A 21 12.88 -5.50 -20.35
C ARG A 21 11.59 -4.85 -19.89
N ASP A 22 10.46 -5.47 -20.22
CA ASP A 22 9.15 -5.12 -19.67
C ASP A 22 9.26 -5.27 -18.15
N THR A 23 9.52 -4.17 -17.45
CA THR A 23 9.47 -4.15 -16.00
C THR A 23 8.04 -4.47 -15.63
N PRO A 24 7.79 -5.41 -14.70
CA PRO A 24 6.43 -5.69 -14.27
C PRO A 24 5.74 -4.37 -13.91
N ASP A 25 4.47 -4.20 -14.30
CA ASP A 25 3.65 -3.02 -13.99
C ASP A 25 3.54 -2.89 -12.47
N GLU A 26 4.54 -2.26 -11.86
CA GLU A 26 4.74 -2.13 -10.41
C GLU A 26 4.43 -0.70 -9.97
N CYS A 27 3.72 -0.63 -8.86
CA CYS A 27 3.37 0.59 -8.17
C CYS A 27 4.04 0.58 -6.79
N VAL A 28 4.36 1.77 -6.30
CA VAL A 28 4.78 2.00 -4.92
C VAL A 28 3.56 2.29 -4.09
N TYR A 29 3.44 1.58 -2.98
CA TYR A 29 2.39 1.77 -1.98
C TYR A 29 3.05 2.31 -0.72
N THR A 30 2.64 3.50 -0.31
CA THR A 30 3.07 4.10 0.96
C THR A 30 1.90 4.06 1.93
N LEU A 31 2.11 3.48 3.10
CA LEU A 31 1.12 3.32 4.14
C LEU A 31 1.53 4.10 5.38
N TYR A 32 0.60 4.87 5.94
CA TYR A 32 0.70 5.43 7.28
C TYR A 32 -0.29 4.69 8.16
N VAL A 33 0.21 3.92 9.11
CA VAL A 33 -0.61 3.11 10.01
C VAL A 33 -0.61 3.79 11.37
N LYS A 34 -1.78 4.20 11.84
CA LYS A 34 -1.96 4.79 13.16
C LYS A 34 -2.40 3.72 14.15
N THR A 35 -1.59 3.52 15.18
CA THR A 35 -2.02 2.79 16.38
C THR A 35 -2.77 3.75 17.30
N GLY A 36 -3.89 3.28 17.86
CA GLY A 36 -4.73 4.05 18.75
C GLY A 36 -3.97 4.53 20.00
N SER A 37 -4.49 5.59 20.63
CA SER A 37 -3.88 6.14 21.85
C SER A 37 -4.46 5.55 23.14
N ILE A 38 -5.38 4.59 23.03
CA ILE A 38 -6.00 3.94 24.19
C ILE A 38 -4.99 3.05 24.92
N ILE A 39 -5.26 2.78 26.20
CA ILE A 39 -4.39 1.97 27.05
C ILE A 39 -4.19 0.59 26.40
N LYS A 40 -2.92 0.15 26.32
CA LYS A 40 -2.50 -1.13 25.73
C LYS A 40 -2.89 -1.32 24.25
N ALA A 41 -2.97 -0.25 23.48
CA ALA A 41 -3.24 -0.32 22.04
C ALA A 41 -2.10 -0.92 21.19
N GLY A 42 -0.87 -0.97 21.70
CA GLY A 42 0.31 -1.43 20.95
C GLY A 42 0.44 -2.94 20.87
N THR A 43 1.21 -3.45 19.90
CA THR A 43 1.36 -4.89 19.67
C THR A 43 2.75 -5.31 19.17
N ASP A 44 3.15 -6.52 19.57
CA ASP A 44 4.34 -7.19 19.05
C ASP A 44 4.03 -8.11 17.85
N ALA A 45 2.75 -8.24 17.48
CA ALA A 45 2.27 -9.15 16.45
C ALA A 45 2.77 -8.75 15.05
N GLN A 46 2.75 -9.71 14.13
CA GLN A 46 2.97 -9.42 12.71
C GLN A 46 1.69 -8.82 12.10
N ILE A 47 1.82 -7.65 11.47
CA ILE A 47 0.70 -6.98 10.81
C ILE A 47 0.82 -7.13 9.29
N GLY A 48 -0.25 -7.62 8.68
CA GLY A 48 -0.40 -7.77 7.24
C GLY A 48 -1.55 -6.94 6.68
N VAL A 49 -1.49 -6.63 5.38
CA VAL A 49 -2.53 -5.90 4.66
C VAL A 49 -2.84 -6.51 3.30
N THR A 50 -4.10 -6.42 2.88
CA THR A 50 -4.51 -6.58 1.49
C THR A 50 -5.22 -5.32 1.03
N LEU A 51 -4.67 -4.67 0.00
CA LEU A 51 -5.22 -3.49 -0.64
C LEU A 51 -5.99 -3.92 -1.88
N GLY A 52 -7.15 -3.32 -2.15
CA GLY A 52 -7.98 -3.69 -3.29
C GLY A 52 -8.61 -2.50 -4.01
N ASP A 53 -8.90 -2.70 -5.29
CA ASP A 53 -9.58 -1.73 -6.16
C ASP A 53 -10.98 -2.17 -6.58
N ALA A 54 -11.71 -1.27 -7.24
CA ALA A 54 -13.08 -1.51 -7.69
C ALA A 54 -13.19 -2.54 -8.82
N SER A 55 -12.08 -2.86 -9.49
CA SER A 55 -12.01 -3.92 -10.51
C SER A 55 -11.79 -5.32 -9.89
N GLY A 56 -11.67 -5.40 -8.57
CA GLY A 56 -11.43 -6.65 -7.85
C GLY A 56 -9.96 -7.08 -7.85
N ARG A 57 -9.03 -6.24 -8.30
CA ARG A 57 -7.60 -6.52 -8.19
C ARG A 57 -7.11 -6.18 -6.78
N SER A 58 -6.05 -6.86 -6.34
CA SER A 58 -5.49 -6.64 -5.01
C SER A 58 -3.96 -6.76 -4.97
N VAL A 59 -3.38 -6.14 -3.94
CA VAL A 59 -1.98 -6.32 -3.51
C VAL A 59 -2.00 -6.86 -2.09
N TRP A 60 -1.31 -7.98 -1.87
CA TRP A 60 -1.20 -8.63 -0.57
C TRP A 60 0.20 -8.49 -0.01
N VAL A 61 0.27 -8.06 1.25
CA VAL A 61 1.50 -7.82 2.01
C VAL A 61 1.35 -8.57 3.34
N PRO A 62 1.95 -9.77 3.48
CA PRO A 62 1.75 -10.60 4.67
C PRO A 62 2.41 -10.02 5.94
N ASP A 63 3.47 -9.24 5.77
CA ASP A 63 4.19 -8.54 6.83
C ASP A 63 4.57 -7.15 6.35
N LEU A 64 4.17 -6.11 7.10
CA LEU A 64 4.52 -4.73 6.83
C LEU A 64 5.96 -4.38 7.23
N ARG A 65 6.57 -5.09 8.19
CA ARG A 65 7.90 -4.72 8.73
C ARG A 65 9.00 -4.61 7.66
N PRO A 66 9.08 -5.49 6.64
CA PRO A 66 10.05 -5.35 5.54
C PRO A 66 9.87 -4.09 4.69
N TRP A 67 8.71 -3.44 4.75
CA TRP A 67 8.43 -2.16 4.09
C TRP A 67 8.69 -0.95 4.99
N GLY A 68 9.13 -1.17 6.23
CA GLY A 68 9.31 -0.11 7.23
C GLY A 68 10.24 1.01 6.77
N LEU A 69 9.82 2.25 6.98
CA LEU A 69 10.59 3.47 6.70
C LEU A 69 11.03 4.22 7.97
N MET A 70 10.82 3.64 9.15
CA MET A 70 11.28 4.21 10.42
C MET A 70 12.71 3.78 10.72
N ASP A 71 13.29 4.33 11.79
CA ASP A 71 14.65 3.96 12.23
C ASP A 71 14.78 2.46 12.48
N SER A 72 15.99 1.91 12.30
CA SER A 72 16.24 0.45 12.42
C SER A 72 15.99 -0.15 13.80
N LYS A 73 15.88 0.69 14.84
CA LYS A 73 15.56 0.31 16.22
C LYS A 73 14.14 0.71 16.63
N HIS A 74 13.37 1.26 15.70
CA HIS A 74 12.01 1.68 15.95
C HIS A 74 11.12 0.47 16.21
N ASP A 75 10.31 0.57 17.24
CA ASP A 75 9.32 -0.44 17.58
C ASP A 75 7.99 -0.07 16.94
N TYR A 76 7.60 -0.86 15.94
CA TYR A 76 6.42 -0.60 15.13
C TYR A 76 5.15 -0.99 15.88
N PHE A 77 4.05 -0.35 15.52
CA PHE A 77 2.70 -0.62 16.01
C PHE A 77 2.51 -0.31 17.50
N GLU A 78 3.30 0.63 18.03
CA GLU A 78 3.22 1.06 19.42
C GLU A 78 2.15 2.12 19.68
N ARG A 79 1.61 2.13 20.91
CA ARG A 79 0.47 2.98 21.31
C ARG A 79 0.71 4.44 20.92
N GLY A 80 -0.22 5.00 20.14
CA GLY A 80 -0.22 6.40 19.74
C GLY A 80 0.75 6.74 18.61
N ASN A 81 1.56 5.80 18.12
CA ASN A 81 2.48 6.05 17.03
C ASN A 81 1.78 6.02 15.66
N VAL A 82 2.37 6.76 14.72
CA VAL A 82 2.12 6.59 13.28
C VAL A 82 3.37 5.97 12.70
N ASP A 83 3.20 4.81 12.08
CA ASP A 83 4.27 4.06 11.44
C ASP A 83 4.17 4.17 9.93
N ILE A 84 5.31 4.36 9.27
CA ILE A 84 5.37 4.57 7.83
C ILE A 84 5.99 3.35 7.16
N PHE A 85 5.31 2.86 6.13
CA PHE A 85 5.75 1.73 5.32
C PHE A 85 5.72 2.11 3.84
N SER A 86 6.69 1.67 3.05
CA SER A 86 6.69 1.84 1.61
C SER A 86 7.30 0.63 0.90
N GLY A 87 6.58 0.07 -0.05
CA GLY A 87 7.05 -1.06 -0.83
C GLY A 87 6.41 -1.15 -2.21
N ARG A 88 6.94 -2.08 -3.00
CA ARG A 88 6.50 -2.32 -4.38
C ARG A 88 5.56 -3.51 -4.44
N GLY A 89 4.57 -3.41 -5.32
CA GLY A 89 3.69 -4.50 -5.68
C GLY A 89 3.09 -4.26 -7.06
N ARG A 90 2.36 -5.25 -7.59
CA ARG A 90 1.62 -5.10 -8.85
C ARG A 90 0.72 -3.87 -8.80
N CYS A 91 0.69 -3.07 -9.85
CA CYS A 91 -0.22 -1.95 -9.96
C CYS A 91 -1.69 -2.41 -9.97
N ILE A 92 -2.48 -1.78 -9.10
CA ILE A 92 -3.94 -1.78 -9.13
C ILE A 92 -4.44 -0.39 -9.55
N ASP A 93 -5.74 -0.12 -9.48
CA ASP A 93 -6.25 1.23 -9.70
C ASP A 93 -5.67 2.19 -8.64
N ARG A 94 -5.49 3.46 -9.02
CA ARG A 94 -5.00 4.47 -8.06
C ARG A 94 -5.95 4.64 -6.87
N GLN A 95 -7.26 4.44 -7.10
CA GLN A 95 -8.27 4.56 -6.07
C GLN A 95 -8.40 3.23 -5.33
N ILE A 96 -7.61 3.09 -4.26
CA ILE A 96 -7.70 1.95 -3.35
C ILE A 96 -8.96 2.12 -2.51
N CYS A 97 -9.90 1.21 -2.69
CA CYS A 97 -11.23 1.31 -2.07
C CYS A 97 -11.54 0.11 -1.16
N ARG A 98 -10.61 -0.83 -1.02
CA ARG A 98 -10.73 -1.94 -0.08
C ARG A 98 -9.44 -2.12 0.71
N LEU A 99 -9.60 -2.33 2.00
CA LEU A 99 -8.54 -2.73 2.91
C LEU A 99 -8.99 -3.99 3.65
N ASN A 100 -8.13 -4.99 3.73
CA ASN A 100 -8.14 -5.98 4.79
C ASN A 100 -6.85 -5.80 5.59
N ILE A 101 -6.94 -5.45 6.87
CA ILE A 101 -5.80 -5.40 7.76
C ILE A 101 -5.90 -6.56 8.75
N SER A 102 -4.79 -7.23 9.03
CA SER A 102 -4.75 -8.42 9.88
C SER A 102 -3.55 -8.42 10.82
N SER A 103 -3.75 -8.95 12.02
CA SER A 103 -2.73 -9.35 12.97
C SER A 103 -2.61 -10.87 12.97
N ASP A 104 -1.40 -11.41 13.13
CA ASP A 104 -1.19 -12.84 13.36
C ASP A 104 -1.47 -13.27 14.82
N GLY A 105 -1.69 -12.31 15.71
CA GLY A 105 -1.96 -12.54 17.13
C GLY A 105 -0.77 -13.13 17.91
N SER A 106 0.45 -13.00 17.40
CA SER A 106 1.66 -13.47 18.08
C SER A 106 2.26 -12.41 19.02
N GLY A 107 3.32 -12.79 19.73
CA GLY A 107 4.06 -11.88 20.61
C GLY A 107 3.51 -11.78 22.04
N SER A 108 4.13 -10.90 22.85
CA SER A 108 3.79 -10.76 24.27
C SER A 108 2.55 -9.88 24.51
N HIS A 109 2.29 -8.97 23.58
CA HIS A 109 1.10 -8.13 23.53
C HIS A 109 0.38 -8.34 22.19
N PRO A 110 -0.45 -9.41 22.05
CA PRO A 110 -1.04 -9.77 20.75
C PRO A 110 -2.24 -8.91 20.35
N GLY A 111 -2.88 -8.24 21.31
CA GLY A 111 -4.02 -7.35 21.04
C GLY A 111 -3.56 -6.00 20.53
N TRP A 112 -4.13 -5.55 19.43
CA TRP A 112 -3.76 -4.28 18.78
C TRP A 112 -4.97 -3.40 18.55
N TYR A 113 -4.88 -2.11 18.81
CA TYR A 113 -5.92 -1.16 18.39
C TYR A 113 -5.43 -0.35 17.20
N CYS A 114 -6.00 -0.61 16.03
CA CYS A 114 -5.74 0.16 14.83
C CYS A 114 -6.76 1.30 14.73
N ASP A 115 -6.26 2.53 14.63
CA ASP A 115 -7.07 3.73 14.46
C ASP A 115 -7.39 3.91 12.97
N TYR A 116 -6.37 4.14 12.14
CA TYR A 116 -6.54 4.26 10.69
C TYR A 116 -5.33 3.75 9.90
N VAL A 117 -5.57 3.52 8.61
CA VAL A 117 -4.53 3.31 7.60
C VAL A 117 -4.75 4.29 6.47
N GLU A 118 -3.78 5.15 6.22
CA GLU A 118 -3.72 5.97 5.01
C GLU A 118 -2.83 5.28 3.99
N VAL A 119 -3.26 5.25 2.73
CA VAL A 119 -2.56 4.58 1.65
C VAL A 119 -2.45 5.51 0.46
N THR A 120 -1.23 5.66 -0.04
CA THR A 120 -0.93 6.33 -1.30
C THR A 120 -0.41 5.32 -2.30
N SER A 121 -1.00 5.29 -3.50
CA SER A 121 -0.52 4.50 -4.64
C SER A 121 0.08 5.40 -5.70
N THR A 122 1.30 5.09 -6.12
CA THR A 122 2.00 5.79 -7.21
C THR A 122 2.61 4.80 -8.20
N GLY A 123 2.64 5.15 -9.48
CA GLY A 123 3.25 4.28 -10.50
C GLY A 123 3.70 5.08 -11.72
N PRO A 124 4.59 4.51 -12.56
CA PRO A 124 5.06 5.17 -13.76
C PRO A 124 3.89 5.54 -14.67
N HIS A 125 3.84 6.80 -15.12
CA HIS A 125 2.79 7.32 -16.02
C HIS A 125 1.35 7.17 -15.46
N ARG A 126 1.21 7.00 -14.14
CA ARG A 126 -0.08 6.92 -13.43
C ARG A 126 -0.24 8.12 -12.51
N ARG A 127 -1.47 8.57 -12.33
CA ARG A 127 -1.78 9.58 -11.30
C ARG A 127 -1.68 8.94 -9.92
N CYS A 128 -1.21 9.70 -8.95
CA CYS A 128 -1.28 9.33 -7.54
C CYS A 128 -2.76 9.17 -7.12
N GLY A 129 -3.01 8.23 -6.21
CA GLY A 129 -4.28 8.12 -5.52
C GLY A 129 -4.04 7.92 -4.04
N GLN A 130 -4.87 8.56 -3.22
CA GLN A 130 -4.78 8.52 -1.76
C GLN A 130 -6.12 8.08 -1.18
N SER A 131 -6.09 7.25 -0.16
CA SER A 131 -7.29 6.78 0.53
C SER A 131 -6.97 6.54 1.99
N ILE A 132 -7.87 6.94 2.89
CA ILE A 132 -7.76 6.69 4.32
C ILE A 132 -8.88 5.77 4.77
N PHE A 133 -8.50 4.74 5.53
CA PHE A 133 -9.38 3.73 6.07
C PHE A 133 -9.42 3.88 7.60
N TYR A 134 -10.54 4.34 8.15
CA TYR A 134 -10.76 4.39 9.60
C TYR A 134 -11.14 2.99 10.09
N VAL A 135 -10.18 2.31 10.71
CA VAL A 135 -10.33 0.95 11.24
C VAL A 135 -11.07 0.98 12.58
N ASP A 136 -10.62 1.88 13.46
CA ASP A 136 -11.19 2.25 14.76
C ASP A 136 -11.72 1.06 15.56
N ARG A 137 -10.88 0.03 15.73
CA ARG A 137 -11.23 -1.16 16.50
C ARG A 137 -10.01 -1.97 16.93
N TRP A 138 -10.25 -2.86 17.89
CA TRP A 138 -9.33 -3.91 18.26
C TRP A 138 -9.20 -4.97 17.16
N LEU A 139 -7.97 -5.33 16.82
CA LEU A 139 -7.59 -6.59 16.22
C LEU A 139 -7.02 -7.44 17.36
N SER A 140 -7.91 -8.14 18.07
CA SER A 140 -7.55 -8.95 19.23
C SER A 140 -8.55 -10.09 19.43
N LEU A 141 -8.14 -11.12 20.18
CA LEU A 141 -9.02 -12.19 20.67
C LEU A 141 -9.56 -11.95 22.09
N ASP A 142 -9.04 -10.95 22.81
CA ASP A 142 -9.45 -10.64 24.19
C ASP A 142 -10.28 -9.35 24.31
N ALA A 143 -10.44 -8.60 23.21
CA ALA A 143 -11.25 -7.39 23.15
C ALA A 143 -12.23 -7.46 21.95
N PRO A 144 -13.48 -6.98 22.10
CA PRO A 144 -14.43 -6.89 20.99
C PRO A 144 -13.83 -6.13 19.79
N PRO A 145 -14.04 -6.61 18.55
CA PRO A 145 -14.97 -7.65 18.13
C PRO A 145 -14.45 -9.09 18.19
N TYR A 146 -13.35 -9.37 18.92
CA TYR A 146 -12.72 -10.71 19.02
C TYR A 146 -12.25 -11.25 17.66
N GLN A 147 -11.78 -10.36 16.81
CA GLN A 147 -11.30 -10.65 15.46
C GLN A 147 -9.86 -10.16 15.34
N LEU A 148 -9.02 -10.92 14.65
CA LEU A 148 -7.65 -10.52 14.33
C LEU A 148 -7.54 -9.80 12.97
N SER A 149 -8.66 -9.48 12.34
CA SER A 149 -8.68 -8.76 11.07
C SER A 149 -9.88 -7.83 10.96
N ALA A 150 -9.74 -6.82 10.10
CA ALA A 150 -10.79 -5.89 9.75
C ALA A 150 -10.82 -5.67 8.23
N ILE A 151 -12.00 -5.86 7.63
CA ILE A 151 -12.23 -5.62 6.21
C ILE A 151 -13.09 -4.37 6.07
N LEU A 152 -12.59 -3.40 5.31
CA LEU A 152 -13.27 -2.16 4.95
C LEU A 152 -13.40 -2.12 3.42
N ASP A 153 -14.63 -2.22 2.91
CA ASP A 153 -14.92 -2.19 1.47
C ASP A 153 -15.80 -0.99 1.13
N GLY A 154 -15.19 0.00 0.47
CA GLY A 154 -15.86 1.15 -0.12
C GLY A 154 -15.76 1.17 -1.64
N CYS A 155 -15.55 0.02 -2.30
CA CYS A 155 -15.43 -0.06 -3.75
C CYS A 155 -16.75 0.15 -4.51
N LYS A 156 -17.88 0.16 -3.79
CA LYS A 156 -19.14 0.63 -4.38
C LYS A 156 -19.06 2.14 -4.55
N ARG A 157 -19.30 2.64 -5.77
CA ARG A 157 -19.33 4.09 -6.03
C ARG A 157 -20.24 4.78 -5.02
N TYR A 158 -19.68 5.75 -4.31
CA TYR A 158 -20.45 6.65 -3.46
C TYR A 158 -21.11 7.69 -4.38
N ASP A 159 -22.26 7.35 -4.95
CA ASP A 159 -23.04 8.28 -5.81
C ASP A 159 -23.83 9.32 -4.99
N GLY A 160 -23.53 9.47 -3.69
CA GLY A 160 -24.25 10.34 -2.75
C GLY A 160 -23.39 11.45 -2.16
N PRO A 161 -24.01 12.55 -1.67
CA PRO A 161 -23.28 13.63 -1.02
C PRO A 161 -22.57 13.14 0.25
N PRO A 162 -21.47 13.81 0.67
CA PRO A 162 -20.74 13.44 1.87
C PRO A 162 -21.67 13.44 3.08
N ARG A 163 -21.94 12.27 3.66
CA ARG A 163 -22.68 12.19 4.91
C ARG A 163 -21.71 12.49 6.05
N HIS A 164 -21.81 13.69 6.61
CA HIS A 164 -21.24 13.99 7.92
C HIS A 164 -21.80 12.99 8.95
N GLY A 165 -20.94 12.12 9.48
CA GLY A 165 -21.27 11.28 10.64
C GLY A 165 -21.68 9.84 10.34
N ASN A 166 -20.76 9.03 9.81
CA ASN A 166 -20.52 7.62 10.16
C ASN A 166 -19.49 7.04 9.19
N TYR A 167 -18.21 7.27 9.46
CA TYR A 167 -17.10 6.83 8.62
C TYR A 167 -16.68 5.40 9.00
N HIS A 168 -17.46 4.39 8.60
CA HIS A 168 -17.05 2.98 8.70
C HIS A 168 -16.49 2.42 7.38
N GLY A 169 -15.97 3.28 6.50
CA GLY A 169 -15.41 2.91 5.20
C GLY A 169 -14.29 3.85 4.76
N PRO A 170 -13.60 3.55 3.65
CA PRO A 170 -12.55 4.41 3.13
C PRO A 170 -13.09 5.79 2.78
N LEU A 171 -12.41 6.82 3.27
CA LEU A 171 -12.47 8.16 2.70
C LEU A 171 -11.42 8.22 1.61
N VAL A 172 -11.85 8.35 0.36
CA VAL A 172 -10.92 8.63 -0.74
C VAL A 172 -10.71 10.13 -0.81
N VAL A 173 -9.45 10.56 -0.68
CA VAL A 173 -9.08 11.95 -0.91
C VAL A 173 -8.95 12.14 -2.41
N SER A 174 -9.88 12.90 -3.01
CA SER A 174 -9.76 13.34 -4.39
C SER A 174 -8.97 14.65 -4.43
N GLU A 175 -7.85 14.68 -5.14
CA GLU A 175 -7.21 15.92 -5.62
C GLU A 175 -7.63 16.15 -7.09
N GLU A 176 -7.87 17.33 -7.63
CA GLU A 176 -7.78 18.74 -7.19
C GLU A 176 -8.65 19.54 -8.19
N GLY A 177 -9.44 20.51 -7.71
CA GLY A 177 -10.36 21.29 -8.55
C GLY A 177 -11.42 22.12 -7.81
N SER A 178 -11.51 22.06 -6.48
CA SER A 178 -12.50 22.80 -5.69
C SER A 178 -11.89 23.59 -4.53
N GLY A 179 -10.78 24.27 -4.76
CA GLY A 179 -10.39 25.41 -3.93
C GLY A 179 -11.26 26.63 -4.29
N PRO A 180 -11.55 27.55 -3.34
CA PRO A 180 -12.27 28.77 -3.68
C PRO A 180 -11.42 29.59 -4.67
N ALA A 181 -12.04 29.99 -5.78
CA ALA A 181 -11.49 31.02 -6.64
C ALA A 181 -11.48 32.33 -5.84
N TRP A 182 -10.28 32.85 -5.57
CA TRP A 182 -10.09 34.23 -5.13
C TRP A 182 -10.03 35.15 -6.34
#